data_AF-A0A2G9I839-F1
#
_entry.id   AF-A0A2G9I839-F1
#
_cell.length_a   1.000
_cell.length_b   1.000
_cell.length_c   1.000
_cell.angle_alpha   90.00
_cell.angle_beta   90.00
_cell.angle_gamma   90.00
#
_symmetry.space_group_name_H-M   'P 1'
#
loop_
_entity.id
_entity.type
_entity.pdbx_description
1 polymer ?
#
loop_
_entity_poly.entity_id
_entity_poly.type
_entity_poly.pdbx_seq_one_letter_code
_entity_poly.pdbx_strand_id
1 'polypeptide(L)'
;MAQHIRDLVTALIRRMQSSQISGLKSSLLLIFARLVHMSVPLVEQFVDLLASIPAEGYRNSFAYLMSEWTRHQGEVQGVYQIKVTATALALLLLTRHVELGNVNVQGHLIKSQAGITTRSRAKLMPDQWTVMLLPAKILALLADALLEIQEQVDGDNEDSDWEEVQNGDAGDDEDLLYSADITSQNRPTYEYLDAMAKAFSKDQEDDYDDELLSGADPLNEINLVNYLVETLAKFSESDRPYFEHLFQNLTKPQQNAIELVLKGRRT
;
A
#
# COMPACT_ATOMS: atom_id res chain seq x y z
N MET A 1 25.01 -13.65 16.39
CA MET A 1 23.68 -13.48 15.76
C MET A 1 23.64 -12.26 14.84
N ALA A 2 24.03 -11.06 15.29
CA ALA A 2 24.05 -9.84 14.46
C ALA A 2 24.87 -9.94 13.16
N GLN A 3 26.03 -10.62 13.19
CA GLN A 3 26.87 -10.78 12.00
C GLN A 3 26.20 -11.62 10.90
N HIS A 4 25.45 -12.67 11.27
CA HIS A 4 24.71 -13.48 10.30
C HIS A 4 23.55 -12.70 9.65
N ILE A 5 22.89 -11.81 10.39
CA ILE A 5 21.84 -10.92 9.84
C ILE A 5 22.47 -9.94 8.85
N ARG A 6 23.63 -9.34 9.19
CA ARG A 6 24.36 -8.45 8.28
C ARG A 6 24.74 -9.16 6.98
N ASP A 7 25.28 -10.37 7.07
CA ASP A 7 25.69 -11.16 5.89
C ASP A 7 24.47 -11.55 5.03
N LEU A 8 23.37 -11.94 5.67
CA LEU A 8 22.10 -12.23 5.01
C LEU A 8 21.56 -11.00 4.25
N VAL A 9 21.43 -9.87 4.93
CA VAL A 9 20.96 -8.62 4.33
C VAL A 9 21.87 -8.20 3.16
N THR A 10 23.19 -8.30 3.33
CA THR A 10 24.15 -8.00 2.27
C THR A 10 23.95 -8.90 1.06
N ALA A 11 23.74 -10.21 1.28
CA ALA A 11 23.48 -11.16 0.21
C ALA A 11 22.14 -10.89 -0.51
N LEU A 12 21.08 -10.56 0.24
CA LEU A 12 19.76 -10.24 -0.31
C LEU A 12 19.81 -8.97 -1.17
N ILE A 13 20.50 -7.91 -0.73
CA ILE A 13 20.68 -6.67 -1.50
C ILE A 13 21.42 -6.97 -2.80
N ARG A 14 22.54 -7.69 -2.75
CA ARG A 14 23.28 -8.08 -3.96
C ARG A 14 22.44 -8.91 -4.92
N ARG A 15 21.62 -9.83 -4.39
CA ARG A 15 20.72 -10.65 -5.20
C ARG A 15 19.64 -9.81 -5.86
N MET A 16 19.09 -8.82 -5.15
CA MET A 16 18.11 -7.89 -5.71
C MET A 16 18.74 -7.00 -6.80
N GLN A 17 19.96 -6.48 -6.60
CA GLN A 17 20.68 -5.63 -7.57
C GLN A 17 21.01 -6.35 -8.87
N SER A 18 21.34 -7.65 -8.79
CA SER A 18 21.63 -8.48 -9.96
C SER A 18 20.39 -9.05 -10.65
N SER A 19 19.21 -8.96 -10.03
CA SER A 19 17.97 -9.50 -10.59
C SER A 19 17.34 -8.55 -11.62
N GLN A 20 16.99 -9.09 -12.78
CA GLN A 20 16.15 -8.42 -13.78
C GLN A 20 14.70 -8.92 -13.76
N ILE A 21 14.39 -9.90 -12.91
CA ILE A 21 13.07 -10.53 -12.84
C ILE A 21 12.24 -9.83 -11.75
N SER A 22 11.11 -9.22 -12.14
CA SER A 22 10.24 -8.48 -11.21
C SER A 22 9.73 -9.38 -10.08
N GLY A 23 9.22 -10.57 -10.41
CA GLY A 23 8.71 -11.52 -9.40
C GLY A 23 9.75 -11.89 -8.34
N LEU A 24 11.02 -12.08 -8.73
CA LEU A 24 12.09 -12.34 -7.75
C LEU A 24 12.33 -11.14 -6.84
N LYS A 25 12.24 -9.91 -7.37
CA LYS A 25 12.35 -8.71 -6.53
C LYS A 25 11.21 -8.64 -5.52
N SER A 26 9.97 -8.90 -5.94
CA SER A 26 8.81 -8.96 -5.04
C SER A 26 8.99 -10.02 -3.94
N SER A 27 9.46 -11.22 -4.27
CA SER A 27 9.77 -12.25 -3.25
C SER A 27 10.85 -11.80 -2.27
N LEU A 28 11.91 -11.13 -2.75
CA LEU A 28 12.96 -10.59 -1.88
C LEU A 28 12.46 -9.44 -1.01
N LEU A 29 11.56 -8.59 -1.53
CA LEU A 29 10.92 -7.52 -0.76
C LEU A 29 10.09 -8.08 0.41
N LEU A 30 9.38 -9.18 0.19
CA LEU A 30 8.66 -9.86 1.26
C LEU A 30 9.60 -10.33 2.38
N ILE A 31 10.79 -10.85 2.04
CA ILE A 31 11.81 -11.22 3.03
C ILE A 31 12.25 -9.99 3.83
N PHE A 32 12.51 -8.86 3.18
CA PHE A 32 12.85 -7.61 3.88
C PHE A 32 11.71 -7.12 4.77
N ALA A 33 10.46 -7.20 4.32
CA ALA A 33 9.29 -6.86 5.13
C ALA A 33 9.20 -7.72 6.40
N ARG A 34 9.42 -9.04 6.29
CA ARG A 34 9.48 -9.92 7.46
C ARG A 34 10.66 -9.58 8.38
N LEU A 35 11.82 -9.20 7.84
CA LEU A 35 12.95 -8.74 8.65
C LEU A 35 12.65 -7.44 9.41
N VAL A 36 11.87 -6.52 8.82
CA VAL A 36 11.38 -5.32 9.53
C VAL A 36 10.51 -5.72 10.71
N HIS A 37 9.55 -6.63 10.52
CA HIS A 37 8.69 -7.14 11.60
C HIS A 37 9.50 -7.86 12.68
N MET A 38 10.46 -8.70 12.32
CA MET A 38 11.36 -9.36 13.29
C MET A 38 12.26 -8.39 14.06
N SER A 39 12.43 -7.17 13.56
CA SER A 39 13.25 -6.14 14.21
C SER A 39 12.47 -5.35 15.25
N VAL A 40 11.15 -5.49 15.36
CA VAL A 40 10.33 -4.82 16.38
C VAL A 40 10.78 -5.25 17.80
N PRO A 41 10.98 -4.31 18.75
CA PRO A 41 10.70 -2.86 18.67
C PRO A 41 11.87 -1.99 18.14
N LEU A 42 13.00 -2.58 17.77
CA LEU A 42 14.25 -1.93 17.37
C LEU A 42 14.37 -1.74 15.84
N VAL A 43 13.27 -1.35 15.18
CA VAL A 43 13.25 -1.18 13.71
C VAL A 43 14.28 -0.15 13.22
N GLU A 44 14.55 0.89 14.02
CA GLU A 44 15.61 1.87 13.77
C GLU A 44 17.01 1.24 13.59
N GLN A 45 17.35 0.22 14.38
CA GLN A 45 18.65 -0.46 14.28
C GLN A 45 18.76 -1.27 12.99
N PHE A 46 17.64 -1.76 12.46
CA PHE A 46 17.61 -2.42 11.16
C PHE A 46 17.82 -1.41 10.02
N VAL A 47 17.25 -0.20 10.15
CA VAL A 47 17.53 0.91 9.22
C VAL A 47 19.01 1.29 9.26
N ASP A 48 19.60 1.43 10.45
CA ASP A 48 21.04 1.69 10.63
C ASP A 48 21.91 0.60 10.01
N LEU A 49 21.53 -0.67 10.20
CA LEU A 49 22.23 -1.80 9.60
C LEU A 49 22.24 -1.68 8.08
N LEU A 50 21.08 -1.45 7.46
CA LEU A 50 20.94 -1.25 6.01
C LEU A 50 21.73 -0.02 5.54
N ALA A 51 21.71 1.07 6.30
CA ALA A 51 22.46 2.28 5.98
C ALA A 51 23.99 2.07 6.05
N SER A 52 24.46 1.12 6.87
CA SER A 52 25.88 0.77 7.00
C SER A 52 26.43 -0.12 5.87
N ILE A 53 25.56 -0.64 5.00
CA ILE A 53 25.93 -1.54 3.89
C ILE A 53 25.92 -0.72 2.59
N PRO A 54 26.96 -0.83 1.73
CA PRO A 54 26.98 -0.14 0.44
C PRO A 54 26.08 -0.86 -0.58
N ALA A 55 25.46 -0.08 -1.46
CA ALA A 55 24.72 -0.56 -2.62
C ALA A 55 25.14 0.22 -3.87
N GLU A 56 25.45 -0.49 -4.96
CA GLU A 56 25.89 0.11 -6.23
C GLU A 56 24.87 1.12 -6.77
N GLY A 57 25.32 2.35 -7.06
CA GLY A 57 24.47 3.42 -7.62
C GLY A 57 23.60 4.17 -6.61
N TYR A 58 23.66 3.82 -5.31
CA TYR A 58 22.86 4.44 -4.25
C TYR A 58 23.76 4.88 -3.09
N ARG A 59 23.23 5.76 -2.23
CA ARG A 59 23.95 6.24 -1.03
C ARG A 59 24.29 5.10 -0.07
N ASN A 60 23.36 4.17 0.11
CA ASN A 60 23.49 2.98 0.95
C ASN A 60 22.41 1.96 0.55
N SER A 61 22.45 0.77 1.16
CA SER A 61 21.49 -0.30 0.89
C SER A 61 20.06 0.05 1.33
N PHE A 62 19.89 0.90 2.34
CA PHE A 62 18.55 1.39 2.72
C PHE A 62 17.93 2.21 1.59
N ALA A 63 18.66 3.18 1.03
CA ALA A 63 18.19 3.99 -0.09
C ALA A 63 17.85 3.15 -1.32
N TYR A 64 18.68 2.16 -1.64
CA TYR A 64 18.42 1.20 -2.71
C TYR A 64 17.13 0.40 -2.46
N LEU A 65 17.04 -0.24 -1.30
CA LEU A 65 15.90 -1.07 -0.93
C LEU A 65 14.59 -0.27 -1.00
N MET A 66 14.56 0.94 -0.44
CA MET A 66 13.36 1.77 -0.43
C MET A 66 12.97 2.29 -1.83
N SER A 67 13.94 2.55 -2.69
CA SER A 67 13.67 2.88 -4.10
C SER A 67 13.02 1.72 -4.85
N GLU A 68 13.54 0.50 -4.68
CA GLU A 68 12.94 -0.69 -5.32
C GLU A 68 11.60 -1.05 -4.69
N TRP A 69 11.48 -0.99 -3.36
CA TRP A 69 10.25 -1.33 -2.65
C TRP A 69 9.11 -0.40 -3.06
N THR A 70 9.31 0.92 -3.00
CA THR A 70 8.26 1.89 -3.34
C THR A 70 7.85 1.85 -4.82
N ARG A 71 8.74 1.36 -5.69
CA ARG A 71 8.44 1.14 -7.11
C ARG A 71 7.61 -0.13 -7.34
N HIS A 72 7.91 -1.20 -6.63
CA HIS A 72 7.27 -2.50 -6.82
C HIS A 72 6.08 -2.76 -5.88
N GLN A 73 5.81 -1.87 -4.90
CA GLN A 73 4.72 -2.08 -3.94
C GLN A 73 3.35 -2.28 -4.61
N GLY A 74 3.04 -1.52 -5.67
CA GLY A 74 1.80 -1.68 -6.43
C GLY A 74 1.76 -2.91 -7.36
N GLU A 75 2.86 -3.66 -7.46
CA GLU A 75 2.91 -4.94 -8.17
C GLU A 75 2.78 -6.14 -7.21
N VAL A 76 2.71 -5.89 -5.90
CA VAL A 76 2.54 -6.96 -4.90
C VAL A 76 1.13 -7.50 -4.99
N GLN A 77 1.01 -8.82 -5.15
CA GLN A 77 -0.24 -9.55 -5.21
C GLN A 77 -0.28 -10.58 -4.07
N GLY A 78 -1.50 -10.93 -3.66
CA GLY A 78 -1.76 -11.85 -2.57
C GLY A 78 -1.99 -11.13 -1.24
N VAL A 79 -3.07 -11.50 -0.56
CA VAL A 79 -3.53 -10.83 0.68
C VAL A 79 -2.43 -10.83 1.74
N TYR A 80 -1.78 -11.98 1.96
CA TYR A 80 -0.70 -12.09 2.94
C TYR A 80 0.49 -11.18 2.61
N GLN A 81 0.92 -11.16 1.35
CA GLN A 81 2.05 -10.35 0.90
C GLN A 81 1.74 -8.85 1.02
N ILE A 82 0.52 -8.44 0.67
CA ILE A 82 0.05 -7.06 0.84
C ILE A 82 0.04 -6.68 2.33
N LYS A 83 -0.53 -7.52 3.22
CA LYS A 83 -0.50 -7.29 4.68
C LYS A 83 0.92 -7.08 5.18
N VAL A 84 1.82 -8.03 4.92
CA VAL A 84 3.18 -8.03 5.46
C VAL A 84 3.97 -6.82 4.96
N THR A 85 3.88 -6.51 3.66
CA THR A 85 4.64 -5.40 3.06
C THR A 85 4.08 -4.04 3.48
N ALA A 86 2.76 -3.84 3.46
CA ALA A 86 2.14 -2.58 3.84
C ALA A 86 2.36 -2.27 5.33
N THR A 87 2.17 -3.26 6.21
CA THR A 87 2.43 -3.06 7.66
C THR A 87 3.90 -2.81 7.96
N ALA A 88 4.84 -3.45 7.24
CA ALA A 88 6.27 -3.17 7.39
C ALA A 88 6.62 -1.74 6.93
N LEU A 89 6.03 -1.24 5.84
CA LEU A 89 6.17 0.16 5.42
C LEU A 89 5.62 1.13 6.49
N ALA A 90 4.49 0.80 7.10
CA ALA A 90 3.93 1.56 8.22
C ALA A 90 4.87 1.59 9.44
N LEU A 91 5.48 0.46 9.81
CA LEU A 91 6.50 0.40 10.86
C LEU A 91 7.71 1.29 10.55
N LEU A 92 8.22 1.22 9.31
CA LEU A 92 9.34 2.06 8.87
C LEU A 92 8.99 3.55 8.98
N LEU A 93 7.77 3.96 8.57
CA LEU A 93 7.31 5.33 8.68
C LEU A 93 7.26 5.81 10.14
N LEU A 94 6.78 4.97 11.06
CA LEU A 94 6.69 5.29 12.49
C LEU A 94 8.06 5.49 13.15
N THR A 95 9.14 4.88 12.62
CA THR A 95 10.49 5.12 13.16
C THR A 95 10.92 6.58 13.09
N ARG A 96 10.42 7.32 12.09
CA ARG A 96 10.88 8.68 11.76
C ARG A 96 12.41 8.79 11.64
N HIS A 97 13.05 7.70 11.23
CA HIS A 97 14.50 7.65 11.15
C HIS A 97 15.03 8.68 10.14
N VAL A 98 16.15 9.34 10.46
CA VAL A 98 16.73 10.41 9.63
C VAL A 98 17.03 9.97 8.20
N GLU A 99 17.37 8.69 8.03
CA GLU A 99 17.62 8.11 6.70
C GLU A 99 16.38 8.14 5.80
N LEU A 100 15.16 8.13 6.34
CA LEU A 100 13.96 8.27 5.50
C LEU A 100 13.94 9.65 4.83
N GLY A 101 14.29 10.72 5.55
CA GLY A 101 14.34 12.09 5.00
C GLY A 101 15.46 12.30 3.97
N ASN A 102 16.43 11.39 3.92
CA ASN A 102 17.58 11.45 3.02
C ASN A 102 17.35 10.75 1.66
N VAL A 103 16.20 10.10 1.47
CA VAL A 103 15.90 9.30 0.28
C VAL A 103 14.79 9.95 -0.55
N ASN A 104 15.08 10.16 -1.82
CA ASN A 104 14.13 10.58 -2.84
C ASN A 104 13.76 9.39 -3.71
N VAL A 105 12.46 9.23 -4.00
CA VAL A 105 11.92 8.10 -4.79
C VAL A 105 10.98 8.59 -5.89
N GLN A 106 10.65 7.69 -6.81
CA GLN A 106 9.68 7.94 -7.87
C GLN A 106 8.28 8.13 -7.27
N GLY A 107 7.68 9.29 -7.55
CA GLY A 107 6.35 9.66 -7.11
C GLY A 107 5.27 9.19 -8.09
N HIS A 108 4.55 10.16 -8.65
CA HIS A 108 3.46 9.95 -9.61
C HIS A 108 3.95 10.03 -11.05
N LEU A 109 3.32 9.24 -11.93
CA LEU A 109 3.49 9.32 -13.36
C LEU A 109 2.95 10.66 -13.89
N ILE A 110 3.80 11.42 -14.58
CA ILE A 110 3.43 12.66 -15.24
C ILE A 110 2.70 12.29 -16.53
N LYS A 111 1.37 12.37 -16.52
CA LYS A 111 0.57 12.12 -17.71
C LYS A 111 0.89 13.16 -18.79
N SER A 112 1.45 12.70 -19.91
CA SER A 112 1.55 13.51 -21.12
C SER A 112 0.13 13.82 -21.62
N GLN A 113 -0.16 15.07 -22.00
CA GLN A 113 -1.48 15.50 -22.51
C GLN A 113 -1.91 14.78 -23.82
N ALA A 114 -1.07 13.91 -24.36
CA ALA A 114 -1.25 13.30 -25.66
C ALA A 114 -1.92 11.91 -25.59
N GLY A 115 -3.24 11.86 -25.40
CA GLY A 115 -4.10 10.70 -25.72
C GLY A 115 -3.58 9.30 -25.33
N ILE A 116 -4.00 8.27 -26.06
CA ILE A 116 -3.48 6.91 -25.88
C ILE A 116 -2.02 6.88 -26.34
N THR A 117 -1.09 6.61 -25.41
CA THR A 117 0.32 6.44 -25.72
C THR A 117 0.59 5.00 -26.14
N THR A 118 0.85 4.79 -27.44
CA THR A 118 1.21 3.47 -27.97
C THR A 118 2.67 3.13 -27.66
N ARG A 119 3.04 1.83 -27.70
CA ARG A 119 4.40 1.36 -27.39
C ARG A 119 5.51 2.02 -28.21
N SER A 120 5.24 2.41 -29.47
CA SER A 120 6.20 3.15 -30.31
C SER A 120 6.37 4.60 -29.87
N ARG A 121 5.30 5.23 -29.34
CA ARG A 121 5.32 6.59 -28.82
C ARG A 121 5.99 6.68 -27.45
N ALA A 122 5.82 5.67 -26.58
CA ALA A 122 6.54 5.56 -25.31
C ALA A 122 8.07 5.38 -25.49
N LYS A 123 8.53 4.76 -26.58
CA LYS A 123 9.96 4.71 -26.91
C LYS A 123 10.54 6.07 -27.28
N LEU A 124 9.73 6.96 -27.87
CA LEU A 124 10.14 8.31 -28.28
C LEU A 124 9.97 9.35 -27.17
N MET A 125 8.97 9.15 -26.30
CA MET A 125 8.73 9.95 -25.10
C MET A 125 8.57 9.01 -23.91
N PRO A 126 9.67 8.67 -23.21
CA PRO A 126 9.61 7.78 -22.06
C PRO A 126 8.77 8.40 -20.93
N ASP A 127 8.16 7.53 -20.14
CA ASP A 127 7.37 7.90 -18.97
C ASP A 127 8.19 8.76 -18.02
N GLN A 128 7.66 9.94 -17.70
CA GLN A 128 8.28 10.85 -16.74
C GLN A 128 7.59 10.70 -15.39
N TRP A 129 8.38 10.62 -14.34
CA TRP A 129 7.90 10.46 -12.97
C TRP A 129 8.30 11.69 -12.17
N THR A 130 7.39 12.15 -11.32
CA THR A 130 7.74 13.13 -10.28
C THR A 130 8.70 12.50 -9.29
N VAL A 131 9.44 13.33 -8.56
CA VAL A 131 10.32 12.89 -7.46
C VAL A 131 9.70 13.39 -6.17
N MET A 132 9.64 12.53 -5.15
CA MET A 132 9.13 12.88 -3.83
C MET A 132 9.97 12.27 -2.71
N LEU A 133 9.86 12.84 -1.51
CA LEU A 133 10.52 12.31 -0.32
C LEU A 133 9.92 10.95 0.06
N LEU A 134 10.78 10.03 0.50
CA LEU A 134 10.39 8.67 0.87
C LEU A 134 9.25 8.62 1.90
N PRO A 135 9.26 9.39 3.01
CA PRO A 135 8.13 9.43 3.96
C PRO A 135 6.79 9.74 3.30
N ALA A 136 6.76 10.70 2.38
CA ALA A 136 5.55 11.07 1.65
C ALA A 136 5.11 9.94 0.69
N LYS A 137 6.08 9.26 0.03
CA LYS A 137 5.76 8.12 -0.83
C LYS A 137 5.22 6.93 -0.04
N ILE A 138 5.79 6.63 1.13
CA ILE A 138 5.27 5.58 2.00
C ILE A 138 3.84 5.93 2.42
N LEU A 139 3.60 7.16 2.88
CA LEU A 139 2.25 7.60 3.24
C LEU A 139 1.26 7.48 2.08
N ALA A 140 1.69 7.83 0.86
CA ALA A 140 0.88 7.67 -0.35
C ALA A 140 0.56 6.19 -0.63
N LEU A 141 1.54 5.28 -0.53
CA LEU A 141 1.33 3.84 -0.73
C LEU A 141 0.38 3.23 0.30
N LEU A 142 0.43 3.69 1.56
CA LEU A 142 -0.52 3.26 2.59
C LEU A 142 -1.93 3.77 2.30
N ALA A 143 -2.06 4.97 1.73
CA ALA A 143 -3.35 5.50 1.29
C ALA A 143 -3.89 4.76 0.06
N ASP A 144 -3.01 4.38 -0.88
CA ASP A 144 -3.39 3.57 -2.05
C ASP A 144 -3.92 2.19 -1.62
N ALA A 145 -3.30 1.55 -0.62
CA ALA A 145 -3.81 0.30 -0.05
C ALA A 145 -5.19 0.47 0.62
N LEU A 146 -5.46 1.61 1.27
CA LEU A 146 -6.79 1.90 1.83
C LEU A 146 -7.83 2.16 0.73
N LEU A 147 -7.44 2.84 -0.35
CA LEU A 147 -8.32 3.09 -1.50
C LEU A 147 -8.71 1.80 -2.20
N GLU A 148 -7.75 0.91 -2.44
CA GLU A 148 -8.02 -0.39 -3.07
C GLU A 148 -9.03 -1.22 -2.25
N ILE A 149 -8.88 -1.24 -0.92
CA ILE A 149 -9.82 -1.91 -0.02
C ILE A 149 -11.19 -1.22 -0.03
N GLN A 150 -11.23 0.11 -0.09
CA GLN A 150 -12.48 0.86 -0.19
C GLN A 150 -13.21 0.55 -1.50
N GLU A 151 -12.50 0.52 -2.63
CA GLU A 151 -13.07 0.19 -3.94
C GLU A 151 -13.67 -1.22 -3.97
N GLN A 152 -13.07 -2.19 -3.27
CA GLN A 152 -13.64 -3.53 -3.09
C GLN A 152 -14.98 -3.50 -2.32
N VAL A 153 -15.07 -2.72 -1.23
CA VAL A 153 -16.32 -2.60 -0.45
C VAL A 153 -17.42 -1.95 -1.26
N ASP A 154 -17.10 -0.85 -1.95
CA ASP A 154 -18.08 -0.09 -2.72
C ASP A 154 -18.56 -0.91 -3.95
N GLY A 155 -17.68 -1.69 -4.58
CA GLY A 155 -18.01 -2.61 -5.67
C GLY A 155 -18.87 -3.81 -5.26
N ASP A 156 -18.59 -4.44 -4.12
CA ASP A 156 -19.41 -5.54 -3.57
C ASP A 156 -20.85 -5.08 -3.25
N ASN A 157 -21.06 -3.77 -3.03
CA ASN A 157 -22.36 -3.19 -2.75
C ASN A 157 -23.17 -2.86 -4.03
N GLU A 158 -22.50 -2.66 -5.17
CA GLU A 158 -23.11 -2.39 -6.48
C GLU A 158 -23.44 -3.68 -7.26
N ASP A 159 -22.75 -4.80 -7.01
CA ASP A 159 -22.99 -6.08 -7.70
C ASP A 159 -24.31 -6.78 -7.27
N SER A 160 -25.04 -6.20 -6.32
CA SER A 160 -26.37 -6.67 -5.92
C SER A 160 -27.50 -6.29 -6.90
N ASP A 161 -27.22 -5.43 -7.89
CA ASP A 161 -28.23 -4.89 -8.83
C ASP A 161 -28.19 -5.52 -10.25
N TRP A 162 -27.42 -6.60 -10.46
CA TRP A 162 -27.62 -7.44 -11.64
C TRP A 162 -28.86 -8.33 -11.46
N GLU A 163 -30.05 -7.72 -11.51
CA GLU A 163 -31.28 -8.47 -11.74
C GLU A 163 -31.16 -9.21 -13.08
N GLU A 164 -31.17 -10.54 -13.02
CA GLU A 164 -31.40 -11.41 -14.16
C GLU A 164 -32.59 -10.88 -14.95
N VAL A 165 -32.35 -10.32 -16.14
CA VAL A 165 -33.41 -9.98 -17.09
C VAL A 165 -34.01 -11.28 -17.58
N GLN A 166 -34.94 -11.85 -16.81
CA GLN A 166 -35.79 -12.95 -17.23
C GLN A 166 -36.70 -12.41 -18.35
N ASN A 167 -36.43 -12.86 -19.57
CA ASN A 167 -37.32 -12.70 -20.71
C ASN A 167 -38.71 -13.24 -20.35
N GLY A 168 -39.71 -12.37 -20.27
CA GLY A 168 -41.08 -12.82 -19.99
C GLY A 168 -42.15 -11.73 -19.99
N ASP A 169 -42.55 -11.30 -21.19
CA ASP A 169 -43.91 -10.87 -21.56
C ASP A 169 -44.49 -9.55 -21.00
N ALA A 170 -45.28 -8.89 -21.85
CA ALA A 170 -45.69 -7.50 -21.76
C ALA A 170 -46.82 -7.21 -20.75
N GLY A 171 -46.81 -6.00 -20.17
CA GLY A 171 -47.99 -5.40 -19.52
C GLY A 171 -47.71 -4.18 -18.63
N ASP A 172 -47.96 -2.99 -19.19
CA ASP A 172 -48.37 -1.68 -18.63
C ASP A 172 -47.93 -1.15 -17.24
N ASP A 173 -47.65 0.17 -17.32
CA ASP A 173 -47.85 1.27 -16.37
C ASP A 173 -46.80 1.60 -15.27
N GLU A 174 -46.07 2.67 -15.59
CA GLU A 174 -45.85 3.91 -14.81
C GLU A 174 -45.67 3.80 -13.29
N ASP A 175 -44.41 3.98 -12.86
CA ASP A 175 -43.95 4.90 -11.80
C ASP A 175 -42.76 4.30 -11.02
N LEU A 176 -41.58 4.29 -11.64
CA LEU A 176 -40.31 4.26 -10.91
C LEU A 176 -39.49 5.48 -11.30
N LEU A 177 -40.07 6.63 -10.94
CA LEU A 177 -39.39 7.92 -10.89
C LEU A 177 -38.15 7.80 -10.01
N TYR A 178 -36.99 8.00 -10.65
CA TYR A 178 -35.86 8.78 -10.12
C TYR A 178 -35.87 8.96 -8.59
N SER A 179 -35.23 8.04 -7.88
CA SER A 179 -34.50 8.38 -6.65
C SER A 179 -33.02 8.08 -6.87
N ALA A 180 -32.45 8.83 -7.81
CA ALA A 180 -31.02 9.16 -7.80
C ALA A 180 -30.72 10.11 -6.64
N ASP A 181 -31.04 9.68 -5.42
CA ASP A 181 -30.50 10.24 -4.18
C ASP A 181 -29.38 9.31 -3.72
N ILE A 182 -28.32 9.22 -4.54
CA ILE A 182 -26.99 8.75 -4.14
C ILE A 182 -26.32 9.85 -3.28
N THR A 183 -27.06 10.29 -2.26
CA THR A 183 -26.62 11.22 -1.22
C THR A 183 -26.90 10.59 0.14
N SER A 184 -26.27 9.45 0.38
CA SER A 184 -25.89 9.00 1.71
C SER A 184 -24.36 8.87 1.70
N GLN A 185 -23.63 9.95 1.49
CA GLN A 185 -22.98 10.63 2.61
C GLN A 185 -22.49 9.66 3.69
N ASN A 186 -21.29 9.11 3.49
CA ASN A 186 -20.15 9.36 4.37
C ASN A 186 -20.51 9.57 5.85
N ARG A 187 -21.04 8.54 6.51
CA ARG A 187 -20.69 8.36 7.91
C ARG A 187 -19.49 7.43 7.92
N PRO A 188 -18.29 7.92 8.28
CA PRO A 188 -17.20 7.04 8.63
C PRO A 188 -17.58 6.38 9.95
N THR A 189 -18.47 5.38 9.90
CA THR A 189 -18.90 4.63 11.07
C THR A 189 -17.92 3.48 11.27
N TYR A 190 -17.72 3.05 12.51
CA TYR A 190 -17.03 1.81 12.84
C TYR A 190 -17.46 0.62 11.95
N GLU A 191 -18.75 0.57 11.58
CA GLU A 191 -19.32 -0.41 10.65
C GLU A 191 -18.67 -0.40 9.25
N TYR A 192 -18.30 0.77 8.72
CA TYR A 192 -17.63 0.88 7.43
C TYR A 192 -16.19 0.36 7.51
N LEU A 193 -15.48 0.66 8.61
CA LEU A 193 -14.14 0.10 8.84
C LEU A 193 -14.17 -1.42 9.00
N ASP A 194 -15.21 -1.95 9.65
CA ASP A 194 -15.45 -3.39 9.75
C ASP A 194 -15.77 -4.02 8.38
N ALA A 195 -16.55 -3.35 7.53
CA ALA A 195 -16.79 -3.78 6.16
C ALA A 195 -15.50 -3.81 5.32
N MET A 196 -14.67 -2.76 5.40
CA MET A 196 -13.34 -2.73 4.75
C MET A 196 -12.44 -3.88 5.22
N ALA A 197 -12.41 -4.13 6.52
CA ALA A 197 -11.65 -5.23 7.10
C ALA A 197 -12.12 -6.60 6.59
N LYS A 198 -13.43 -6.79 6.45
CA LYS A 198 -14.04 -8.02 5.95
C LYS A 198 -13.78 -8.22 4.46
N ALA A 199 -13.98 -7.18 3.64
CA ALA A 199 -13.77 -7.24 2.18
C ALA A 199 -12.34 -7.71 1.86
N PHE A 200 -11.34 -7.07 2.45
CA PHE A 200 -9.94 -7.46 2.24
C PHE A 200 -9.61 -8.87 2.77
N SER A 201 -10.38 -9.38 3.74
CA SER A 201 -10.16 -10.72 4.28
C SER A 201 -10.81 -11.83 3.47
N LYS A 202 -11.90 -11.52 2.75
CA LYS A 202 -12.69 -12.46 1.93
C LYS A 202 -11.87 -13.02 0.76
N ASP A 203 -11.00 -12.21 0.17
CA ASP A 203 -10.05 -12.62 -0.88
C ASP A 203 -9.02 -13.68 -0.42
N GLN A 204 -8.96 -14.03 0.88
CA GLN A 204 -8.12 -15.14 1.37
C GLN A 204 -8.72 -16.51 1.08
N GLU A 205 -10.03 -16.64 0.85
CA GLU A 205 -10.71 -17.94 0.71
C GLU A 205 -10.47 -18.61 -0.66
N ASP A 206 -10.04 -17.85 -1.67
CA ASP A 206 -9.87 -18.33 -3.05
C ASP A 206 -8.43 -18.70 -3.43
N ASP A 207 -7.43 -18.42 -2.58
CA ASP A 207 -5.99 -18.63 -2.88
C ASP A 207 -5.45 -19.90 -2.20
N TYR A 208 -5.84 -21.06 -2.75
CA TYR A 208 -5.54 -22.41 -2.22
C TYR A 208 -4.05 -22.81 -2.25
N ASP A 209 -3.14 -22.03 -2.85
CA ASP A 209 -1.79 -22.50 -3.16
C ASP A 209 -0.69 -22.03 -2.18
N ASP A 210 -0.93 -21.05 -1.29
CA ASP A 210 0.11 -20.47 -0.39
C ASP A 210 -0.16 -20.68 1.12
N GLU A 211 -1.11 -21.58 1.45
CA GLU A 211 -1.73 -21.69 2.79
C GLU A 211 -0.81 -22.33 3.87
N LEU A 212 0.14 -23.19 3.49
CA LEU A 212 0.88 -24.02 4.46
C LEU A 212 1.92 -23.26 5.30
N LEU A 213 2.46 -22.14 4.80
CA LEU A 213 3.46 -21.32 5.49
C LEU A 213 2.93 -19.95 5.93
N SER A 214 1.92 -19.41 5.22
CA SER A 214 1.28 -18.14 5.57
C SER A 214 0.32 -18.29 6.75
N GLY A 215 -0.41 -19.41 6.85
CA GLY A 215 -1.37 -19.66 7.94
C GLY A 215 -0.75 -19.80 9.33
N ALA A 216 0.54 -20.16 9.43
CA ALA A 216 1.25 -20.29 10.70
C ALA A 216 1.95 -18.99 11.15
N ASP A 217 2.00 -17.96 10.29
CA ASP A 217 2.65 -16.69 10.60
C ASP A 217 1.67 -15.75 11.32
N PRO A 218 1.97 -15.26 12.54
CA PRO A 218 1.13 -14.28 13.23
C PRO A 218 0.85 -13.01 12.43
N LEU A 219 1.70 -12.68 11.44
CA LEU A 219 1.46 -11.55 10.55
C LEU A 219 0.21 -11.72 9.67
N ASN A 220 -0.24 -12.97 9.42
CA ASN A 220 -1.45 -13.20 8.64
C ASN A 220 -2.73 -12.86 9.42
N GLU A 221 -2.69 -12.92 10.74
CA GLU A 221 -3.80 -12.56 11.64
C GLU A 221 -4.02 -11.04 11.74
N ILE A 222 -3.09 -10.24 11.20
CA ILE A 222 -3.20 -8.78 11.24
C ILE A 222 -4.36 -8.31 10.37
N ASN A 223 -5.29 -7.60 11.01
CA ASN A 223 -6.29 -6.80 10.31
C ASN A 223 -5.62 -5.55 9.72
N LEU A 224 -5.41 -5.56 8.40
CA LEU A 224 -4.66 -4.50 7.70
C LEU A 224 -5.29 -3.13 7.90
N VAL A 225 -6.61 -3.00 7.72
CA VAL A 225 -7.33 -1.73 7.85
C VAL A 225 -7.12 -1.14 9.23
N ASN A 226 -7.43 -1.91 10.30
CA ASN A 226 -7.27 -1.46 11.68
C ASN A 226 -5.82 -1.09 12.00
N TYR A 227 -4.86 -1.88 11.51
CA TYR A 227 -3.44 -1.60 11.68
C TYR A 227 -3.02 -0.26 11.04
N LEU A 228 -3.50 0.01 9.82
CA LEU A 228 -3.23 1.27 9.12
C LEU A 228 -3.92 2.45 9.81
N VAL A 229 -5.17 2.30 10.25
CA VAL A 229 -5.91 3.32 11.02
C VAL A 229 -5.10 3.74 12.26
N GLU A 230 -4.68 2.75 13.06
CA GLU A 230 -3.92 3.00 14.28
C GLU A 230 -2.57 3.64 13.99
N THR A 231 -1.87 3.15 12.97
CA THR A 231 -0.55 3.64 12.60
C THR A 231 -0.61 5.09 12.12
N LEU A 232 -1.54 5.41 11.23
CA LEU A 232 -1.75 6.77 10.73
C LEU A 232 -2.14 7.72 11.87
N ALA A 233 -2.98 7.26 12.80
CA ALA A 233 -3.36 8.06 13.94
C ALA A 233 -2.17 8.32 14.88
N LYS A 234 -1.41 7.27 15.27
CA LYS A 234 -0.18 7.39 16.06
C LYS A 234 0.84 8.33 15.41
N PHE A 235 0.99 8.23 14.08
CA PHE A 235 1.89 9.09 13.32
C PHE A 235 1.44 10.56 13.35
N SER A 236 0.15 10.81 13.14
CA SER A 236 -0.43 12.17 13.17
C SER A 236 -0.38 12.82 14.56
N GLU A 237 -0.54 12.03 15.63
CA GLU A 237 -0.49 12.50 17.03
C GLU A 237 0.93 12.78 17.49
N SER A 238 1.93 12.05 16.97
CA SER A 238 3.33 12.17 17.38
C SER A 238 4.02 13.42 16.84
N ASP A 239 3.72 13.82 15.60
CA ASP A 239 4.30 15.01 14.96
C ASP A 239 3.36 15.58 13.90
N ARG A 240 2.38 16.35 14.38
CA ARG A 240 1.35 16.95 13.54
C ARG A 240 1.88 17.83 12.40
N PRO A 241 2.80 18.79 12.61
CA PRO A 241 3.26 19.64 11.51
C PRO A 241 4.02 18.84 10.44
N TYR A 242 4.80 17.83 10.85
CA TYR A 242 5.46 16.96 9.89
C TYR A 242 4.45 16.12 9.09
N PHE A 243 3.45 15.54 9.77
CA PHE A 243 2.37 14.83 9.11
C PHE A 243 1.63 15.71 8.09
N GLU A 244 1.24 16.93 8.47
CA GLU A 244 0.54 17.87 7.59
C GLU A 244 1.38 18.23 6.36
N HIS A 245 2.69 18.42 6.52
CA HIS A 245 3.60 18.67 5.40
C HIS A 245 3.66 17.47 4.44
N LEU A 246 3.74 16.23 4.95
CA LEU A 246 3.69 15.04 4.10
C LEU A 246 2.33 14.88 3.41
N PHE A 247 1.25 15.09 4.16
CA PHE A 247 -0.13 14.96 3.70
C PHE A 247 -0.47 15.90 2.53
N GLN A 248 0.08 17.13 2.53
CA GLN A 248 -0.08 18.08 1.42
C GLN A 248 0.52 17.59 0.09
N ASN A 249 1.48 16.65 0.12
CA ASN A 249 2.11 16.09 -1.08
C ASN A 249 1.33 14.91 -1.69
N LEU A 250 0.28 14.44 -1.03
CA LEU A 250 -0.59 13.36 -1.52
C LEU A 250 -1.61 13.88 -2.54
N THR A 251 -2.14 12.96 -3.35
CA THR A 251 -3.25 13.26 -4.25
C THR A 251 -4.57 13.42 -3.48
N LYS A 252 -5.57 14.09 -4.08
CA LYS A 252 -6.88 14.29 -3.43
C LYS A 252 -7.56 12.96 -3.02
N PRO A 253 -7.57 11.90 -3.85
CA PRO A 253 -8.12 10.61 -3.43
C PRO A 253 -7.42 10.04 -2.19
N GLN A 254 -6.08 10.07 -2.17
CA GLN A 254 -5.28 9.58 -1.04
C GLN A 254 -5.55 10.39 0.24
N GLN A 255 -5.67 11.72 0.12
CA GLN A 255 -6.03 12.60 1.23
C GLN A 255 -7.41 12.25 1.80
N ASN A 256 -8.40 12.06 0.93
CA ASN A 256 -9.76 11.70 1.33
C ASN A 256 -9.81 10.35 2.05
N ALA A 257 -9.10 9.34 1.56
CA ALA A 257 -9.05 8.01 2.17
C ALA A 257 -8.49 8.06 3.60
N ILE A 258 -7.36 8.74 3.80
CA ILE A 258 -6.76 8.92 5.13
C ILE A 258 -7.72 9.69 6.05
N GLU A 259 -8.33 10.78 5.57
CA GLU A 259 -9.27 11.56 6.37
C GLU A 259 -10.50 10.78 6.80
N LEU A 260 -11.06 9.97 5.90
CA LEU A 260 -12.23 9.13 6.16
C LEU A 260 -11.94 8.18 7.32
N VAL A 261 -10.80 7.48 7.24
CA VAL A 261 -10.37 6.49 8.22
C VAL A 261 -10.03 7.14 9.57
N LEU A 262 -9.36 8.29 9.58
CA LEU A 262 -9.03 9.03 10.81
C LEU A 262 -10.27 9.63 11.49
N LYS A 263 -11.29 10.03 10.73
CA LYS A 263 -12.57 10.50 11.27
C LYS A 263 -13.37 9.36 11.90
N GLY A 264 -13.38 8.18 11.27
CA GLY A 264 -14.14 7.02 11.76
C GLY A 264 -13.65 6.42 13.07
N ARG A 265 -12.39 6.66 13.44
CA ARG A 265 -11.86 6.29 14.77
C ARG A 265 -12.43 7.15 15.91
N ARG A 266 -12.90 8.37 15.63
CA ARG A 266 -13.29 9.36 16.66
C ARG A 266 -14.75 9.27 17.10
N THR A 267 -15.53 8.41 16.45
CA THR A 267 -16.95 8.14 16.72
C THR A 267 -17.13 6.75 17.28
#